data_AF-A0A7V2JGV4-F1
#
_entry.id   AF-A0A7V2JGV4-F1
#
_cell.length_a   1.000
_cell.length_b   1.000
_cell.length_c   1.000
_cell.angle_alpha   90.00
_cell.angle_beta   90.00
_cell.angle_gamma   90.00
#
_symmetry.space_group_name_H-M   'P 1'
#
loop_
_entity.id
_entity.type
_entity.pdbx_description
1 polymer ?
#
loop_
_entity_poly.entity_id
_entity_poly.type
_entity_poly.pdbx_seq_one_letter_code
_entity_poly.pdbx_strand_id
1 'polypeptide(L)'
;MSVKQALVLVNMGGPASTEEIAPYMRAIFADPFILPLPWLLRGFVSNKIVKKRTQPVIEKYNLIGGKSPLLKWTEKQVKLMRRNDSPLFEHITHAYRYTSPTLDQTFASLKKGGYQSVTILPMFPHSSRAMTGSIEHEAKRLAKRHSITTYTIDAWGLHKEIIALQSEYLKSAMDEAGTGARVLFVAHGIPMREVKRGDNYPDK
;
A
#
# COMPACT_ATOMS: atom_id res chain seq x y z
N MET A 1 1.59 31.48 -11.17
CA MET A 1 2.58 30.40 -10.93
C MET A 1 1.83 29.08 -10.91
N SER A 2 2.32 28.05 -11.60
CA SER A 2 1.68 26.73 -11.55
C SER A 2 1.74 26.15 -10.15
N VAL A 3 0.67 25.46 -9.73
CA VAL A 3 0.60 24.78 -8.45
C VAL A 3 1.57 23.60 -8.47
N LYS A 4 2.54 23.56 -7.55
CA LYS A 4 3.48 22.44 -7.44
C LYS A 4 2.76 21.15 -7.07
N GLN A 5 2.82 20.16 -7.96
CA GLN A 5 2.15 18.86 -7.79
C GLN A 5 3.15 17.74 -7.52
N ALA A 6 2.83 16.91 -6.53
CA ALA A 6 3.56 15.69 -6.23
C ALA A 6 2.69 14.45 -6.44
N LEU A 7 3.31 13.37 -6.90
CA LEU A 7 2.76 12.02 -6.91
C LEU A 7 3.40 11.21 -5.78
N VAL A 8 2.58 10.56 -4.97
CA VAL A 8 3.04 9.69 -3.88
C VAL A 8 2.51 8.29 -4.10
N LEU A 9 3.40 7.34 -4.34
CA LEU A 9 3.09 5.92 -4.34
C LEU A 9 2.91 5.45 -2.91
N VAL A 10 1.77 4.84 -2.58
CA VAL A 10 1.46 4.45 -1.20
C VAL A 10 1.15 2.97 -1.11
N ASN A 11 1.86 2.27 -0.23
CA ASN A 11 1.59 0.87 0.10
C ASN A 11 1.42 0.71 1.63
N MET A 12 1.09 -0.48 2.13
CA MET A 12 1.07 -0.76 3.57
C MET A 12 2.43 -0.53 4.22
N GLY A 13 3.50 -0.83 3.48
CA GLY A 13 4.86 -0.92 3.99
C GLY A 13 5.24 -2.36 4.30
N GLY A 14 6.40 -2.52 4.91
CA GLY A 14 6.90 -3.82 5.33
C GLY A 14 8.14 -3.68 6.19
N PRO A 15 8.34 -4.59 7.16
CA PRO A 15 9.45 -4.51 8.09
C PRO A 15 10.78 -4.71 7.35
N ALA A 16 11.75 -3.83 7.61
CA ALA A 16 13.09 -3.89 7.03
C ALA A 16 14.02 -4.87 7.77
N SER A 17 13.60 -5.34 8.95
CA SER A 17 14.26 -6.38 9.73
C SER A 17 13.26 -7.13 10.62
N THR A 18 13.69 -8.21 11.26
CA THR A 18 12.86 -8.99 12.18
C THR A 18 12.40 -8.21 13.41
N GLU A 19 13.19 -7.25 13.87
CA GLU A 19 12.91 -6.42 15.04
C GLU A 19 11.76 -5.43 14.76
N GLU A 20 11.59 -5.04 13.49
CA GLU A 20 10.52 -4.15 13.05
C GLU A 20 9.16 -4.84 12.91
N ILE A 21 9.10 -6.18 12.98
CA ILE A 21 7.85 -6.93 12.80
C ILE A 21 6.83 -6.57 13.89
N ALA A 22 7.23 -6.55 15.17
CA ALA A 22 6.29 -6.23 16.25
C ALA A 22 5.79 -4.77 16.19
N PRO A 23 6.65 -3.74 15.96
CA PRO A 23 6.20 -2.39 15.65
C PRO A 23 5.25 -2.31 14.44
N TYR A 24 5.60 -2.96 13.33
CA TYR A 24 4.78 -2.97 12.11
C TYR A 24 3.39 -3.56 12.35
N MET A 25 3.31 -4.71 13.04
CA MET A 25 2.04 -5.34 13.38
C MET A 25 1.22 -4.47 14.32
N ARG A 26 1.84 -3.80 15.30
CA ARG A 26 1.15 -2.84 16.17
C ARG A 26 0.52 -1.70 15.36
N ALA A 27 1.25 -1.15 14.39
CA ALA A 27 0.74 -0.10 13.51
C ALA A 27 -0.45 -0.57 12.67
N ILE A 28 -0.39 -1.79 12.09
CA ILE A 28 -1.49 -2.39 11.34
C ILE A 28 -2.74 -2.56 12.22
N PHE A 29 -2.61 -3.22 13.38
CA PHE A 29 -3.76 -3.53 14.22
C PHE A 29 -4.28 -2.33 15.03
N ALA A 30 -3.55 -1.21 15.04
CA ALA A 30 -4.06 0.06 15.54
C ALA A 30 -5.01 0.77 14.56
N ASP A 31 -5.08 0.34 13.29
CA ASP A 31 -5.90 0.96 12.26
C ASP A 31 -7.39 0.54 12.36
N PRO A 32 -8.34 1.49 12.47
CA PRO A 32 -9.78 1.19 12.44
C PRO A 32 -10.26 0.50 11.16
N PHE A 33 -9.60 0.70 10.02
CA PHE A 33 -9.95 0.08 8.74
C PHE A 33 -9.54 -1.40 8.68
N ILE A 34 -8.53 -1.80 9.46
CA ILE A 34 -8.11 -3.20 9.58
C ILE A 34 -8.81 -3.91 10.75
N LEU A 35 -8.84 -3.26 11.91
CA LEU A 35 -9.45 -3.76 13.13
C LEU A 35 -10.57 -2.79 13.57
N PRO A 36 -11.81 -2.94 13.06
CA PRO A 36 -12.91 -2.02 13.28
C PRO A 36 -13.53 -2.19 14.68
N LEU A 37 -12.74 -1.90 15.70
CA LEU A 37 -13.12 -1.87 17.11
C LEU A 37 -12.98 -0.45 17.68
N PRO A 38 -13.76 -0.09 18.72
CA PRO A 38 -13.55 1.12 19.50
C PRO A 38 -12.11 1.19 20.03
N TRP A 39 -11.54 2.40 20.15
CA TRP A 39 -10.11 2.61 20.36
C TRP A 39 -9.53 1.86 21.56
N LEU A 40 -10.23 1.83 22.71
CA LEU A 40 -9.81 1.09 23.92
C LEU A 40 -9.72 -0.42 23.67
N LEU A 41 -10.79 -1.00 23.13
CA LEU A 41 -10.87 -2.43 22.80
C LEU A 41 -9.86 -2.80 21.71
N ARG A 42 -9.67 -1.92 20.72
CA ARG A 42 -8.70 -2.09 19.64
C ARG A 42 -7.28 -2.16 20.20
N GLY A 43 -6.92 -1.30 21.14
CA GLY A 43 -5.62 -1.33 21.80
C GLY A 43 -5.35 -2.65 22.52
N PHE A 44 -6.32 -3.12 23.31
CA PHE A 44 -6.22 -4.41 24.01
C PHE A 44 -6.09 -5.60 23.05
N VAL A 45 -6.96 -5.66 22.04
CA VAL A 45 -6.97 -6.75 21.05
C VAL A 45 -5.70 -6.72 20.20
N SER A 46 -5.25 -5.54 19.74
CA SER A 46 -4.00 -5.36 18.99
C SER A 46 -2.80 -5.91 19.78
N ASN A 47 -2.65 -5.53 21.05
CA ASN A 47 -1.56 -6.01 21.90
C ASN A 47 -1.58 -7.54 22.06
N LYS A 48 -2.78 -8.14 22.26
CA LYS A 48 -2.93 -9.59 22.36
C LYS A 48 -2.57 -10.31 21.05
N ILE A 49 -2.97 -9.75 19.90
CA ILE A 49 -2.64 -10.30 18.58
C ILE A 49 -1.13 -10.25 18.36
N VAL A 50 -0.51 -9.08 18.56
CA VAL A 50 0.93 -8.88 18.36
C VAL A 50 1.71 -9.87 19.23
N LYS A 51 1.44 -9.94 20.53
CA LYS A 51 2.13 -10.86 21.44
C LYS A 51 2.06 -12.33 20.97
N LYS A 52 0.92 -12.76 20.43
CA LYS A 52 0.73 -14.14 19.96
C LYS A 52 1.30 -14.41 18.57
N ARG A 53 1.34 -13.41 17.70
CA ARG A 53 1.59 -13.61 16.26
C ARG A 53 2.99 -13.16 15.83
N THR A 54 3.68 -12.33 16.61
CA THR A 54 5.03 -11.83 16.25
C THR A 54 6.00 -12.97 15.94
N GLN A 55 6.14 -13.96 16.82
CA GLN A 55 7.12 -15.04 16.64
C GLN A 55 6.84 -15.88 15.37
N PRO A 56 5.60 -16.38 15.14
CA PRO A 56 5.27 -17.04 13.87
C PRO A 56 5.48 -16.17 12.62
N VAL A 57 5.36 -14.85 12.73
CA VAL A 57 5.60 -13.93 11.60
C VAL A 57 7.11 -13.73 11.37
N ILE A 58 7.92 -13.63 12.42
CA ILE A 58 9.39 -13.60 12.34
C ILE A 58 9.90 -14.84 11.59
N GLU A 59 9.43 -16.03 11.95
CA GLU A 59 9.81 -17.28 11.28
C GLU A 59 9.52 -17.24 9.79
N LYS A 60 8.35 -16.73 9.38
CA LYS A 60 8.01 -16.55 7.96
C LYS A 60 8.89 -15.54 7.25
N TYR A 61 9.25 -14.42 7.90
CA TYR A 61 10.18 -13.46 7.32
C TYR A 61 11.59 -14.04 7.18
N ASN A 62 12.05 -14.87 8.13
CA ASN A 62 13.34 -15.53 8.03
C ASN A 62 13.44 -16.45 6.81
N LEU A 63 12.36 -17.14 6.43
CA LEU A 63 12.31 -17.96 5.21
C LEU A 63 12.55 -17.17 3.92
N ILE A 64 12.32 -15.84 3.94
CA ILE A 64 12.50 -14.96 2.77
C ILE A 64 13.68 -13.99 2.94
N GLY A 65 14.59 -14.25 3.89
CA GLY A 65 15.78 -13.43 4.12
C GLY A 65 15.63 -12.33 5.18
N GLY A 66 14.66 -12.46 6.08
CA GLY A 66 14.53 -11.67 7.32
C GLY A 66 13.90 -10.28 7.17
N LYS A 67 13.46 -9.91 5.95
CA LYS A 67 12.90 -8.58 5.68
C LYS A 67 11.95 -8.57 4.48
N SER A 68 11.10 -7.54 4.40
CA SER A 68 10.23 -7.33 3.26
C SER A 68 11.01 -6.79 2.05
N PRO A 69 10.86 -7.40 0.85
CA PRO A 69 11.47 -6.86 -0.37
C PRO A 69 10.72 -5.63 -0.92
N LEU A 70 9.57 -5.27 -0.34
CA LEU A 70 8.66 -4.24 -0.84
C LEU A 70 9.33 -2.87 -0.95
N LEU A 71 10.16 -2.50 0.02
CA LEU A 71 10.88 -1.23 0.02
C LEU A 71 11.79 -1.10 -1.21
N LYS A 72 12.62 -2.12 -1.46
CA LYS A 72 13.53 -2.19 -2.60
C LYS A 72 12.79 -1.98 -3.93
N TRP A 73 11.65 -2.64 -4.11
CA TRP A 73 10.87 -2.55 -5.34
C TRP A 73 10.16 -1.22 -5.50
N THR A 74 9.60 -0.67 -4.42
CA THR A 74 8.94 0.64 -4.42
C THR A 74 9.93 1.75 -4.76
N GLU A 75 11.13 1.74 -4.16
CA GLU A 75 12.19 2.70 -4.47
C GLU A 75 12.66 2.60 -5.93
N LYS A 76 12.79 1.37 -6.44
CA LYS A 76 13.13 1.14 -7.86
C LYS A 76 12.05 1.71 -8.79
N GLN A 77 10.77 1.50 -8.48
CA GLN A 77 9.65 2.05 -9.25
C GLN A 77 9.66 3.58 -9.24
N VAL A 78 9.79 4.21 -8.06
CA VAL A 78 9.91 5.68 -7.94
C VAL A 78 11.08 6.21 -8.77
N LYS A 79 12.25 5.57 -8.67
CA LYS A 79 13.45 5.98 -9.43
C LYS A 79 13.22 5.90 -10.94
N LEU A 80 12.55 4.87 -11.43
CA LEU A 80 12.23 4.71 -12.84
C LEU A 80 11.19 5.75 -13.29
N MET A 81 10.14 5.97 -12.52
CA MET A 81 9.11 6.97 -12.84
C MET A 81 9.66 8.40 -12.90
N ARG A 82 10.60 8.75 -12.00
CA ARG A 82 11.29 10.05 -12.02
C ARG A 82 12.10 10.29 -13.29
N ARG A 83 12.54 9.25 -14.00
CA ARG A 83 13.32 9.37 -15.24
C ARG A 83 12.46 9.63 -16.47
N ASN A 84 11.16 9.37 -16.38
CA ASN A 84 10.24 9.53 -17.50
C ASN A 84 9.74 10.98 -17.65
N ASP A 85 10.36 11.95 -16.95
CA ASP A 85 10.08 13.39 -16.97
C ASP A 85 8.59 13.72 -17.13
N SER A 86 7.80 13.38 -16.11
CA SER A 86 6.36 13.64 -16.11
C SER A 86 6.09 15.15 -16.20
N PRO A 87 5.31 15.62 -17.20
CA PRO A 87 4.94 17.03 -17.27
C PRO A 87 3.91 17.43 -16.21
N LEU A 88 3.29 16.45 -15.54
CA LEU A 88 2.24 16.68 -14.53
C LEU A 88 2.78 16.75 -13.11
N PHE A 89 3.84 16.00 -12.80
CA PHE A 89 4.34 15.87 -11.44
C PHE A 89 5.79 16.34 -11.34
N GLU A 90 6.01 17.44 -10.63
CA GLU A 90 7.35 17.97 -10.32
C GLU A 90 8.10 17.08 -9.33
N HIS A 91 7.39 16.24 -8.59
CA HIS A 91 7.97 15.32 -7.63
C HIS A 91 7.20 14.00 -7.56
N ILE A 92 7.93 12.91 -7.68
CA ILE A 92 7.39 11.56 -7.49
C ILE A 92 8.10 10.97 -6.28
N THR A 93 7.37 10.47 -5.29
CA THR A 93 7.97 9.82 -4.11
C THR A 93 7.09 8.66 -3.65
N HIS A 94 7.46 8.04 -2.53
CA HIS A 94 6.64 7.01 -1.90
C HIS A 94 6.38 7.33 -0.42
N ALA A 95 5.37 6.67 0.12
CA ALA A 95 5.09 6.63 1.54
C ALA A 95 4.49 5.27 1.89
N TYR A 96 4.50 4.92 3.17
CA TYR A 96 3.82 3.75 3.67
C TYR A 96 2.79 4.10 4.73
N ARG A 97 1.79 3.24 4.83
CA ARG A 97 0.73 3.38 5.81
C ARG A 97 1.21 3.02 7.22
N TYR A 98 2.11 2.05 7.36
CA TYR A 98 2.50 1.45 8.65
C TYR A 98 4.02 1.37 8.91
N THR A 99 4.87 1.72 7.94
CA THR A 99 6.33 1.78 8.11
C THR A 99 6.88 3.13 7.63
N SER A 100 8.16 3.39 7.88
CA SER A 100 8.84 4.59 7.38
C SER A 100 9.28 4.44 5.91
N PRO A 101 9.29 5.51 5.09
CA PRO A 101 8.73 6.83 5.39
C PRO A 101 7.20 6.79 5.47
N THR A 102 6.63 7.33 6.55
CA THR A 102 5.17 7.33 6.75
C THR A 102 4.48 8.40 5.91
N LEU A 103 3.17 8.28 5.70
CA LEU A 103 2.38 9.35 5.09
C LEU A 103 2.57 10.70 5.81
N ASP A 104 2.59 10.74 7.14
CA ASP A 104 2.77 11.97 7.92
C ASP A 104 4.15 12.61 7.64
N GLN A 105 5.23 11.80 7.64
CA GLN A 105 6.58 12.26 7.28
C GLN A 105 6.63 12.79 5.84
N THR A 106 6.01 12.09 4.89
CA THR A 106 5.98 12.49 3.49
C THR A 106 5.20 13.78 3.28
N PHE A 107 4.01 13.94 3.88
CA PHE A 107 3.23 15.18 3.78
C PHE A 107 3.95 16.38 4.42
N ALA A 108 4.62 16.19 5.56
CA ALA A 108 5.42 17.22 6.19
C ALA A 108 6.59 17.67 5.28
N SER A 109 7.29 16.72 4.66
CA SER A 109 8.36 16.98 3.70
C SER A 109 7.86 17.74 2.47
N LEU A 110 6.72 17.30 1.90
CA LEU A 110 6.09 17.94 0.75
C LEU A 110 5.64 19.37 1.08
N LYS A 111 5.07 19.60 2.26
CA LYS A 111 4.71 20.96 2.69
C LYS A 111 5.93 21.87 2.77
N LYS A 112 7.04 21.38 3.35
CA LYS A 112 8.31 22.11 3.42
C LYS A 112 8.89 22.41 2.03
N GLY A 113 8.69 21.51 1.07
CA GLY A 113 9.07 21.68 -0.33
C GLY A 113 8.18 22.63 -1.15
N GLY A 114 7.13 23.20 -0.55
CA GLY A 114 6.19 24.11 -1.23
C GLY A 114 5.18 23.42 -2.14
N TYR A 115 5.01 22.09 -2.04
CA TYR A 115 3.98 21.37 -2.78
C TYR A 115 2.59 21.69 -2.20
N GLN A 116 1.65 21.96 -3.09
CA GLN A 116 0.29 22.39 -2.74
C GLN A 116 -0.78 21.41 -3.21
N SER A 117 -0.42 20.48 -4.09
CA SER A 117 -1.27 19.40 -4.58
C SER A 117 -0.53 18.07 -4.51
N VAL A 118 -1.21 17.04 -4.01
CA VAL A 118 -0.65 15.69 -3.86
C VAL A 118 -1.62 14.66 -4.42
N THR A 119 -1.19 13.95 -5.46
CA THR A 119 -1.88 12.76 -5.96
C THR A 119 -1.34 11.53 -5.24
N ILE A 120 -2.22 10.78 -4.61
CA ILE A 120 -1.96 9.51 -3.97
C ILE A 120 -2.25 8.39 -4.98
N LEU A 121 -1.25 7.56 -5.22
CA LEU A 121 -1.37 6.33 -5.99
C LEU A 121 -1.22 5.14 -5.04
N PRO A 122 -2.33 4.57 -4.54
CA PRO A 122 -2.30 3.31 -3.82
C PRO A 122 -1.70 2.23 -4.72
N MET A 123 -0.69 1.53 -4.23
CA MET A 123 0.01 0.46 -4.95
C MET A 123 -0.76 -0.88 -4.90
N PHE A 124 -2.09 -0.78 -4.92
CA PHE A 124 -3.06 -1.88 -5.00
C PHE A 124 -3.91 -1.62 -6.25
N PRO A 125 -3.73 -2.42 -7.33
CA PRO A 125 -4.48 -2.18 -8.56
C PRO A 125 -6.00 -2.28 -8.38
N HIS A 126 -6.44 -3.16 -7.48
CA HIS A 126 -7.85 -3.34 -7.10
C HIS A 126 -8.08 -2.70 -5.72
N SER A 127 -9.00 -1.73 -5.66
CA SER A 127 -9.29 -0.97 -4.44
C SER A 127 -10.16 -1.75 -3.47
N SER A 128 -9.78 -1.69 -2.20
CA SER A 128 -10.58 -2.19 -1.07
C SER A 128 -10.63 -1.15 0.05
N ARG A 129 -11.64 -1.25 0.90
CA ARG A 129 -11.85 -0.33 2.02
C ARG A 129 -10.70 -0.41 3.02
N ALA A 130 -10.24 -1.62 3.33
CA ALA A 130 -9.18 -1.87 4.30
C ALA A 130 -7.81 -1.33 3.84
N MET A 131 -7.60 -1.22 2.52
CA MET A 131 -6.32 -0.86 1.91
C MET A 131 -6.38 0.59 1.39
N THR A 132 -6.91 0.78 0.19
CA THR A 132 -7.06 2.09 -0.47
C THR A 132 -7.85 3.06 0.40
N GLY A 133 -8.96 2.61 1.01
CA GLY A 133 -9.77 3.45 1.89
C GLY A 133 -9.02 3.93 3.15
N SER A 134 -8.19 3.08 3.77
CA SER A 134 -7.34 3.48 4.90
C SER A 134 -6.33 4.56 4.49
N ILE A 135 -5.66 4.37 3.34
CA ILE A 135 -4.70 5.32 2.79
C ILE A 135 -5.36 6.66 2.47
N GLU A 136 -6.50 6.62 1.79
CA GLU A 136 -7.24 7.82 1.42
C GLU A 136 -7.68 8.61 2.66
N HIS A 137 -8.21 7.92 3.68
CA HIS A 137 -8.63 8.56 4.92
C HIS A 137 -7.47 9.29 5.60
N GLU A 138 -6.32 8.62 5.72
CA GLU A 138 -5.13 9.22 6.33
C GLU A 138 -4.56 10.37 5.49
N ALA A 139 -4.52 10.22 4.17
CA ALA A 139 -4.09 11.27 3.26
C ALA A 139 -4.99 12.52 3.37
N LYS A 140 -6.32 12.35 3.41
CA LYS A 140 -7.28 13.46 3.62
C LYS A 140 -7.06 14.17 4.95
N ARG A 141 -6.81 13.43 6.03
CA ARG A 141 -6.49 13.99 7.36
C ARG A 141 -5.22 14.85 7.32
N LEU A 142 -4.17 14.35 6.68
CA LEU A 142 -2.88 15.04 6.55
C LEU A 142 -2.95 16.23 5.60
N ALA A 143 -3.65 16.08 4.48
CA ALA A 143 -3.94 17.15 3.52
C ALA A 143 -4.59 18.35 4.22
N LYS A 144 -5.62 18.10 5.05
CA LYS A 144 -6.25 19.14 5.88
C LYS A 144 -5.25 19.78 6.86
N ARG A 145 -4.46 18.97 7.57
CA ARG A 145 -3.44 19.46 8.52
C ARG A 145 -2.41 20.39 7.86
N HIS A 146 -1.96 20.06 6.65
CA HIS A 146 -0.90 20.80 5.96
C HIS A 146 -1.42 21.83 4.94
N SER A 147 -2.74 21.97 4.80
CA SER A 147 -3.38 22.81 3.76
C SER A 147 -2.84 22.46 2.36
N ILE A 148 -2.91 21.17 2.02
CA ILE A 148 -2.52 20.59 0.74
C ILE A 148 -3.80 20.04 0.08
N THR A 149 -3.99 20.27 -1.21
CA THR A 149 -5.05 19.60 -1.98
C THR A 149 -4.63 18.16 -2.23
N THR A 150 -5.51 17.19 -2.02
CA THR A 150 -5.18 15.78 -2.25
C THR A 150 -6.20 15.08 -3.14
N TYR A 151 -5.69 14.23 -4.03
CA TYR A 151 -6.46 13.35 -4.90
C TYR A 151 -5.98 11.92 -4.65
N THR A 152 -6.88 10.94 -4.69
CA THR A 152 -6.50 9.53 -4.58
C THR A 152 -7.01 8.80 -5.82
N ILE A 153 -6.11 8.09 -6.49
CA ILE A 153 -6.48 7.17 -7.56
C ILE A 153 -7.14 5.96 -6.90
N ASP A 154 -8.41 5.69 -7.21
CA ASP A 154 -9.15 4.59 -6.59
C ASP A 154 -8.59 3.23 -7.06
N ALA A 155 -8.77 2.89 -8.33
CA ALA A 155 -8.38 1.61 -8.90
C ALA A 155 -7.74 1.79 -10.28
N TRP A 156 -6.84 0.86 -10.62
CA TRP A 156 -6.08 0.88 -11.88
C TRP A 156 -5.73 -0.54 -12.38
N GLY A 157 -6.37 -1.58 -11.85
CA GLY A 157 -6.17 -2.98 -12.23
C GLY A 157 -6.48 -3.28 -13.70
N LEU A 158 -7.44 -2.56 -14.29
CA LEU A 158 -7.80 -2.70 -15.70
C LEU A 158 -6.98 -1.80 -16.64
N HIS A 159 -5.91 -1.16 -16.15
CA HIS A 159 -5.05 -0.37 -17.01
C HIS A 159 -4.37 -1.28 -18.05
N LYS A 160 -4.48 -0.93 -19.34
CA LYS A 160 -4.04 -1.77 -20.46
C LYS A 160 -2.60 -2.29 -20.33
N GLU A 161 -1.68 -1.46 -19.82
CA GLU A 161 -0.27 -1.84 -19.65
C GLU A 161 -0.07 -2.87 -18.52
N ILE A 162 -0.96 -2.87 -17.51
CA ILE A 162 -0.93 -3.87 -16.43
C ILE A 162 -1.46 -5.20 -16.93
N ILE A 163 -2.55 -5.19 -17.68
CA ILE A 163 -3.09 -6.39 -18.32
C ILE A 163 -2.06 -6.97 -19.28
N ALA A 164 -1.42 -6.14 -20.12
CA ALA A 164 -0.39 -6.57 -21.05
C ALA A 164 0.80 -7.22 -20.32
N LEU A 165 1.32 -6.57 -19.29
CA LEU A 165 2.42 -7.09 -18.47
C LEU A 165 2.07 -8.45 -17.83
N GLN A 166 0.89 -8.56 -17.21
CA GLN A 166 0.44 -9.81 -16.58
C GLN A 166 0.22 -10.92 -17.62
N SER A 167 -0.30 -10.56 -18.80
CA SER A 167 -0.51 -11.50 -19.91
C SER A 167 0.81 -12.05 -20.45
N GLU A 168 1.85 -11.22 -20.52
CA GLU A 168 3.20 -11.65 -20.91
C GLU A 168 3.77 -12.67 -19.91
N TYR A 169 3.73 -12.35 -18.61
CA TYR A 169 4.16 -13.29 -17.56
C TYR A 169 3.38 -14.59 -17.58
N LEU A 170 2.06 -14.51 -17.75
CA LEU A 170 1.21 -15.70 -17.80
C LEU A 170 1.54 -16.56 -19.02
N LYS A 171 1.74 -15.96 -20.19
CA LYS A 171 2.10 -16.69 -21.41
C LYS A 171 3.41 -17.45 -21.22
N SER A 172 4.46 -16.77 -20.73
CA SER A 172 5.75 -17.43 -20.47
C SER A 172 5.63 -18.58 -19.46
N ALA A 173 4.85 -18.40 -18.38
CA ALA A 173 4.61 -19.45 -17.40
C ALA A 173 3.81 -20.63 -17.96
N MET A 174 2.85 -20.38 -18.85
CA MET A 174 2.07 -21.43 -19.52
C MET A 174 2.91 -22.20 -20.54
N ASP A 175 3.79 -21.53 -21.27
CA ASP A 175 4.73 -22.17 -22.19
C ASP A 175 5.68 -23.12 -21.43
N GLU A 176 6.13 -22.72 -20.24
CA GLU A 176 6.95 -23.57 -19.34
C GLU A 176 6.16 -24.74 -18.74
N ALA A 177 4.91 -24.51 -18.33
CA ALA A 177 4.08 -25.53 -17.69
C ALA A 177 3.57 -26.61 -18.67
N GLY A 178 3.42 -26.27 -19.96
CA GLY A 178 3.01 -27.18 -21.01
C GLY A 178 1.50 -27.46 -21.07
N THR A 179 1.14 -28.46 -21.89
CA THR A 179 -0.26 -28.78 -22.20
C THR A 179 -1.02 -29.33 -21.00
N GLY A 180 -2.26 -28.86 -20.81
CA GLY A 180 -3.13 -29.29 -19.71
C GLY A 180 -2.94 -28.51 -18.40
N ALA A 181 -2.01 -27.56 -18.37
CA ALA A 181 -1.84 -26.64 -17.26
C ALA A 181 -3.12 -25.84 -16.98
N ARG A 182 -3.38 -25.58 -15.71
CA ARG A 182 -4.49 -24.75 -15.24
C ARG A 182 -3.94 -23.51 -14.56
N VAL A 183 -4.62 -22.39 -14.78
CA VAL A 183 -4.26 -21.11 -14.15
C VAL A 183 -5.12 -20.92 -12.91
N LEU A 184 -4.48 -20.70 -11.76
CA LEU A 184 -5.14 -20.32 -10.52
C LEU A 184 -4.75 -18.89 -10.15
N PHE A 185 -5.68 -17.95 -10.30
CA PHE A 185 -5.51 -16.58 -9.80
C PHE A 185 -5.77 -16.54 -8.30
N VAL A 186 -4.76 -16.19 -7.51
CA VAL A 186 -4.86 -16.11 -6.05
C VAL A 186 -4.76 -14.64 -5.62
N ALA A 187 -5.86 -14.11 -5.12
CA ALA A 187 -5.92 -12.78 -4.49
C ALA A 187 -6.05 -12.91 -2.96
N HIS A 188 -5.68 -11.86 -2.23
CA HIS A 188 -5.88 -11.82 -0.79
C HIS A 188 -7.37 -11.68 -0.48
N GLY A 189 -7.96 -12.68 0.19
CA GLY A 189 -9.34 -12.60 0.61
C GLY A 189 -9.59 -11.47 1.62
N ILE A 190 -10.81 -10.94 1.63
CA ILE A 190 -11.27 -9.96 2.62
C ILE A 190 -12.32 -10.60 3.54
N PRO A 191 -12.45 -10.15 4.81
CA PRO A 191 -13.49 -10.67 5.69
C PRO A 191 -14.89 -10.45 5.10
N MET A 192 -15.77 -11.45 5.18
CA MET A 192 -17.16 -11.37 4.65
C MET A 192 -17.95 -10.18 5.20
N ARG A 193 -17.62 -9.69 6.40
CA ARG A 193 -18.25 -8.48 6.96
C ARG A 193 -17.92 -7.21 6.16
N GLU A 194 -16.76 -7.13 5.50
CA GLU A 194 -16.37 -5.97 4.69
C GLU A 194 -17.14 -6.00 3.36
N VAL A 195 -17.29 -7.18 2.75
CA VAL A 195 -18.18 -7.38 1.59
C VAL A 195 -19.62 -6.95 1.92
N LYS A 196 -20.15 -7.39 3.06
CA LYS A 196 -21.49 -6.98 3.53
C LYS A 196 -21.62 -5.48 3.83
N ARG A 197 -20.50 -4.77 4.03
CA ARG A 197 -20.44 -3.32 4.20
C ARG A 197 -20.23 -2.56 2.88
N GLY A 198 -20.26 -3.27 1.75
CA GLY A 198 -20.12 -2.71 0.42
C GLY A 198 -18.71 -2.67 -0.14
N ASP A 199 -17.74 -3.38 0.47
CA ASP A 199 -16.42 -3.55 -0.15
C ASP A 199 -16.53 -4.49 -1.36
N ASN A 200 -16.39 -3.92 -2.56
CA ASN A 200 -16.51 -4.62 -3.84
C ASN A 200 -15.17 -5.08 -4.41
N TYR A 201 -14.09 -5.14 -3.60
CA TYR A 201 -12.81 -5.72 -4.02
C TYR A 201 -12.93 -7.10 -4.70
N PRO A 202 -13.82 -8.04 -4.28
CA PRO A 202 -13.96 -9.33 -4.96
C PRO A 202 -14.51 -9.24 -6.39
N ASP A 203 -15.19 -8.14 -6.73
CA ASP A 203 -15.81 -7.92 -8.04
C ASP A 203 -14.93 -7.05 -8.97
N LYS A 204 -13.75 -6.60 -8.48
CA LYS A 204 -12.84 -5.67 -9.17
C LYS A 204 -11.68 -6.37 -9.87
#